data_AF-A0A3A8P0L5-F1
#
_entry.id   AF-A0A3A8P0L5-F1
#
_cell.length_a   1.000
_cell.length_b   1.000
_cell.length_c   1.000
_cell.angle_alpha   90.00
_cell.angle_beta   90.00
_cell.angle_gamma   90.00
#
_symmetry.space_group_name_H-M   'P 1'
#
loop_
_entity.id
_entity.type
_entity.pdbx_description
1 polymer ?
#
loop_
_entity_poly.entity_id
_entity_poly.type
_entity_poly.pdbx_seq_one_letter_code
_entity_poly.pdbx_strand_id
1 'polypeptide(L)'
;NPPWIAALKGRPIGKDNALAYVNALKDYIAADMKTLLYNYPQWDAAQAGWYNEPWLASIRESIHGTYVGSEFPANTFAASGLKVDMTTYVLTYYDDVAAYALGQVWGKTAMNPTLTNTSGQFPEGSIVVKAALTSALAQDWPVMEGATTWPLYVTPPNGPPTAPPQVMNASVMQFDIIVKDTKTAPKTGWVFSTLVYDKRVPGDAWAKMIPLGAMWGDDPNVNSTQNPGAPLAETVINPAAPAYSTATLGWGGRLSGPNDGAVVAPAYYNGQQVASVPASSCMSCHSVAEWPMQSFLLPSPTLPPQTVGQALVIEVPGSTGWMKWFQDQPGSVPLDKGSVPLDFDMVFAFKSLPAWQQATQGKSGMQAFEAADALHGSPPVNPRDLKYNGR
;
A
#
# COMPACT_ATOMS: atom_id res chain seq x y z
N ASN A 1 -0.51 -21.27 18.60
CA ASN A 1 -0.80 -20.66 17.29
C ASN A 1 -1.53 -19.36 17.53
N PRO A 2 -1.13 -18.27 16.87
CA PRO A 2 -1.90 -17.02 16.90
C PRO A 2 -3.34 -17.22 16.37
N PRO A 3 -4.28 -16.33 16.72
CA PRO A 3 -5.70 -16.52 16.40
C PRO A 3 -6.01 -16.69 14.91
N TRP A 4 -5.29 -15.98 14.04
CA TRP A 4 -5.46 -16.07 12.59
C TRP A 4 -5.08 -17.44 12.02
N ILE A 5 -4.00 -18.07 12.51
CA ILE A 5 -3.65 -19.45 12.15
C ILE A 5 -4.69 -20.43 12.71
N ALA A 6 -5.19 -20.20 13.94
CA ALA A 6 -6.22 -21.04 14.53
C ALA A 6 -7.53 -21.01 13.71
N ALA A 7 -7.88 -19.87 13.10
CA ALA A 7 -9.05 -19.71 12.24
C ALA A 7 -9.02 -20.60 10.98
N LEU A 8 -7.83 -21.04 10.55
CA LEU A 8 -7.69 -22.00 9.44
C LEU A 8 -8.09 -23.43 9.81
N LYS A 9 -8.19 -23.73 11.12
CA LYS A 9 -8.56 -25.06 11.65
C LYS A 9 -7.64 -26.18 11.15
N GLY A 10 -6.35 -25.89 11.04
CA GLY A 10 -5.34 -26.86 10.59
C GLY A 10 -5.35 -27.15 9.08
N ARG A 11 -6.17 -26.46 8.29
CA ARG A 11 -6.16 -26.55 6.83
C ARG A 11 -5.23 -25.47 6.24
N PRO A 12 -4.65 -25.68 5.04
CA PRO A 12 -4.03 -24.59 4.29
C PRO A 12 -5.01 -23.42 4.08
N ILE A 13 -4.48 -22.20 3.97
CA ILE A 13 -5.28 -21.05 3.55
C ILE A 13 -5.76 -21.25 2.11
N GLY A 14 -6.97 -20.78 1.83
CA GLY A 14 -7.61 -20.89 0.53
C GLY A 14 -8.98 -20.20 0.52
N LYS A 15 -9.70 -20.36 -0.59
CA LYS A 15 -11.00 -19.70 -0.85
C LYS A 15 -12.00 -19.79 0.31
N ASP A 16 -12.06 -20.94 0.98
CA ASP A 16 -13.09 -21.21 1.99
C ASP A 16 -12.75 -20.72 3.41
N ASN A 17 -11.50 -20.31 3.67
CA ASN A 17 -11.06 -19.92 5.01
C ASN A 17 -10.21 -18.63 5.06
N ALA A 18 -9.79 -18.07 3.92
CA ALA A 18 -9.00 -16.83 3.89
C ALA A 18 -9.72 -15.67 4.58
N LEU A 19 -11.03 -15.48 4.36
CA LEU A 19 -11.76 -14.41 5.05
C LEU A 19 -11.91 -14.64 6.56
N ALA A 20 -11.90 -15.89 7.02
CA ALA A 20 -11.87 -16.19 8.45
C ALA A 20 -10.51 -15.83 9.07
N TYR A 21 -9.42 -16.05 8.33
CA TYR A 21 -8.08 -15.59 8.71
C TYR A 21 -8.03 -14.07 8.84
N VAL A 22 -8.53 -13.32 7.85
CA VAL A 22 -8.56 -11.84 7.89
C VAL A 22 -9.41 -11.32 9.03
N ASN A 23 -10.59 -11.90 9.28
CA ASN A 23 -11.42 -11.49 10.41
C ASN A 23 -10.75 -11.76 11.75
N ALA A 24 -10.04 -12.88 11.90
CA ALA A 24 -9.28 -13.16 13.12
C ALA A 24 -8.10 -12.17 13.32
N LEU A 25 -7.45 -11.72 12.25
CA LEU A 25 -6.47 -10.62 12.32
C LEU A 25 -7.12 -9.30 12.73
N LYS A 26 -8.25 -8.94 12.10
CA LYS A 26 -9.03 -7.75 12.45
C LYS A 26 -9.43 -7.76 13.93
N ASP A 27 -9.90 -8.88 14.43
CA ASP A 27 -10.31 -9.03 15.84
C ASP A 27 -9.11 -8.92 16.78
N TYR A 28 -7.96 -9.48 16.39
CA TYR A 28 -6.72 -9.42 17.18
C TYR A 28 -6.25 -7.99 17.45
N ILE A 29 -6.26 -7.12 16.42
CA ILE A 29 -5.80 -5.73 16.56
C ILE A 29 -6.92 -4.75 16.98
N ALA A 30 -8.14 -5.23 17.19
CA ALA A 30 -9.33 -4.38 17.30
C ALA A 30 -9.25 -3.39 18.47
N ALA A 31 -8.74 -3.80 19.63
CA ALA A 31 -8.70 -2.94 20.82
C ALA A 31 -7.90 -1.65 20.57
N ASP A 32 -6.71 -1.80 20.00
CA ASP A 32 -5.81 -0.69 19.70
C ASP A 32 -6.34 0.15 18.55
N MET A 33 -6.76 -0.49 17.44
CA MET A 33 -7.25 0.23 16.27
C MET A 33 -8.53 1.01 16.57
N LYS A 34 -9.40 0.51 17.46
CA LYS A 34 -10.55 1.29 17.94
C LYS A 34 -10.11 2.50 18.77
N THR A 35 -9.09 2.36 19.62
CA THR A 35 -8.55 3.49 20.39
C THR A 35 -7.95 4.54 19.45
N LEU A 36 -7.12 4.12 18.48
CA LEU A 36 -6.57 4.98 17.43
C LEU A 36 -7.67 5.73 16.67
N LEU A 37 -8.74 5.03 16.27
CA LEU A 37 -9.80 5.61 15.44
C LEU A 37 -10.75 6.54 16.20
N TYR A 38 -11.10 6.22 17.46
CA TYR A 38 -12.17 6.91 18.18
C TYR A 38 -11.70 7.77 19.34
N ASN A 39 -10.49 7.54 19.82
CA ASN A 39 -9.96 8.20 21.01
C ASN A 39 -8.49 8.60 20.81
N TYR A 40 -8.20 9.21 19.65
CA TYR A 40 -6.87 9.66 19.29
C TYR A 40 -6.19 10.54 20.36
N PRO A 41 -6.89 11.42 21.11
CA PRO A 41 -6.26 12.17 22.22
C PRO A 41 -5.71 11.30 23.35
N GLN A 42 -6.11 10.02 23.43
CA GLN A 42 -5.58 9.03 24.39
C GLN A 42 -4.73 7.96 23.69
N TRP A 43 -4.51 8.10 22.37
CA TRP A 43 -3.66 7.19 21.62
C TRP A 43 -2.19 7.51 21.87
N ASP A 44 -1.49 6.57 22.48
CA ASP A 44 -0.04 6.56 22.58
C ASP A 44 0.44 5.27 21.93
N ALA A 45 0.96 5.38 20.71
CA ALA A 45 1.40 4.23 19.93
C ALA A 45 2.46 3.41 20.67
N ALA A 46 3.44 4.07 21.32
CA ALA A 46 4.53 3.37 21.99
C ALA A 46 4.02 2.61 23.23
N GLN A 47 3.09 3.19 24.00
CA GLN A 47 2.45 2.48 25.12
C GLN A 47 1.56 1.31 24.65
N ALA A 48 0.97 1.44 23.47
CA ALA A 48 0.18 0.38 22.84
C ALA A 48 1.03 -0.65 22.08
N GLY A 49 2.36 -0.55 22.09
CA GLY A 49 3.26 -1.50 21.40
C GLY A 49 3.33 -1.30 19.89
N TRP A 50 2.98 -0.12 19.39
CA TRP A 50 3.02 0.25 17.98
C TRP A 50 4.09 1.31 17.72
N TYR A 51 4.81 1.13 16.61
CA TYR A 51 5.97 1.94 16.24
C TYR A 51 5.80 2.48 14.82
N ASN A 52 6.45 3.61 14.53
CA ASN A 52 6.50 4.16 13.19
C ASN A 52 7.92 4.13 12.65
N GLU A 53 8.01 4.06 11.33
CA GLU A 53 9.26 4.23 10.60
C GLU A 53 9.86 5.64 10.84
N PRO A 54 11.17 5.76 11.11
CA PRO A 54 11.86 7.05 11.25
C PRO A 54 12.04 7.75 9.89
N TRP A 55 12.60 8.96 9.91
CA TRP A 55 12.94 9.76 8.70
C TRP A 55 11.77 10.20 7.82
N LEU A 56 10.53 10.08 8.30
CA LEU A 56 9.34 10.50 7.56
C LEU A 56 8.78 11.87 7.98
N ALA A 57 9.42 12.56 8.92
CA ALA A 57 8.91 13.83 9.47
C ALA A 57 8.69 14.92 8.41
N SER A 58 9.49 14.93 7.33
CA SER A 58 9.38 15.94 6.26
C SER A 58 8.14 15.79 5.37
N ILE A 59 7.44 14.66 5.42
CA ILE A 59 6.25 14.39 4.62
C ILE A 59 4.98 14.15 5.45
N ARG A 60 5.12 14.07 6.78
CA ARG A 60 4.00 13.81 7.69
C ARG A 60 3.33 15.12 8.10
N GLU A 61 2.01 15.12 8.15
CA GLU A 61 1.26 16.21 8.77
C GLU A 61 1.30 16.11 10.31
N SER A 62 1.05 17.24 10.97
CA SER A 62 1.39 17.44 12.39
C SER A 62 0.35 16.93 13.39
N ILE A 63 -0.84 16.52 12.97
CA ILE A 63 -1.91 16.08 13.86
C ILE A 63 -1.86 14.56 14.06
N HIS A 64 -1.91 13.79 12.98
CA HIS A 64 -1.95 12.32 13.02
C HIS A 64 -0.67 11.66 12.50
N GLY A 65 0.27 12.44 11.95
CA GLY A 65 1.46 11.87 11.32
C GLY A 65 1.16 11.16 9.99
N THR A 66 0.01 11.45 9.37
CA THR A 66 -0.33 10.89 8.06
C THR A 66 0.49 11.55 6.95
N TYR A 67 0.63 10.89 5.80
CA TYR A 67 1.28 11.44 4.61
C TYR A 67 0.53 11.03 3.35
N VAL A 68 0.76 11.73 2.23
CA VAL A 68 0.09 11.41 0.95
C VAL A 68 0.41 9.97 0.53
N GLY A 69 -0.66 9.20 0.27
CA GLY A 69 -0.60 7.82 -0.18
C GLY A 69 -0.63 7.74 -1.71
N SER A 70 -1.73 8.17 -2.30
CA SER A 70 -1.97 8.20 -3.74
C SER A 70 -3.02 9.25 -4.08
N GLU A 71 -3.06 9.67 -5.33
CA GLU A 71 -4.08 10.56 -5.86
C GLU A 71 -4.87 9.85 -6.96
N PHE A 72 -6.18 10.05 -6.98
CA PHE A 72 -7.09 9.44 -7.94
C PHE A 72 -8.06 10.50 -8.48
N PRO A 73 -8.29 10.56 -9.79
CA PRO A 73 -9.29 11.41 -10.39
C PRO A 73 -10.67 10.86 -10.05
N ALA A 74 -11.67 11.75 -10.03
CA ALA A 74 -13.06 11.41 -9.73
C ALA A 74 -13.56 10.21 -10.56
N ASN A 75 -13.10 10.11 -11.81
CA ASN A 75 -13.51 9.06 -12.75
C ASN A 75 -13.14 7.64 -12.29
N THR A 76 -12.11 7.46 -11.45
CA THR A 76 -11.72 6.13 -10.93
C THR A 76 -12.85 5.47 -10.16
N PHE A 77 -13.61 6.26 -9.40
CA PHE A 77 -14.70 5.77 -8.55
C PHE A 77 -16.07 6.33 -8.95
N ALA A 78 -16.23 6.84 -10.18
CA ALA A 78 -17.47 7.45 -10.67
C ALA A 78 -18.68 6.53 -10.57
N ALA A 79 -18.50 5.22 -10.80
CA ALA A 79 -19.56 4.21 -10.65
C ALA A 79 -20.14 4.14 -9.22
N SER A 80 -19.38 4.60 -8.23
CA SER A 80 -19.79 4.69 -6.82
C SER A 80 -20.09 6.13 -6.38
N GLY A 81 -20.14 7.07 -7.33
CA GLY A 81 -20.57 8.45 -7.10
C GLY A 81 -19.51 9.39 -6.54
N LEU A 82 -18.22 9.11 -6.73
CA LEU A 82 -17.17 10.10 -6.42
C LEU A 82 -17.27 11.29 -7.37
N LYS A 83 -17.29 12.51 -6.83
CA LYS A 83 -17.54 13.75 -7.59
C LYS A 83 -16.29 14.61 -7.79
N VAL A 84 -15.25 14.39 -7.00
CA VAL A 84 -14.03 15.21 -6.97
C VAL A 84 -12.80 14.33 -7.09
N ASP A 85 -11.68 14.92 -7.49
CA ASP A 85 -10.41 14.23 -7.43
C ASP A 85 -10.07 13.98 -5.94
N MET A 86 -9.62 12.76 -5.66
CA MET A 86 -9.41 12.21 -4.35
C MET A 86 -7.91 12.13 -4.09
N THR A 87 -7.46 12.67 -2.96
CA THR A 87 -6.12 12.40 -2.43
C THR A 87 -6.29 11.51 -1.21
N THR A 88 -5.47 10.47 -1.12
CA THR A 88 -5.44 9.60 0.05
C THR A 88 -4.30 9.97 0.99
N TYR A 89 -4.54 9.76 2.28
CA TYR A 89 -3.56 9.96 3.35
C TYR A 89 -3.41 8.66 4.10
N VAL A 90 -2.18 8.28 4.41
CA VAL A 90 -1.89 7.00 5.05
C VAL A 90 -1.02 7.15 6.29
N LEU A 91 -1.21 6.22 7.23
CA LEU A 91 -0.44 6.09 8.45
C LEU A 91 -0.08 4.62 8.64
N THR A 92 1.21 4.31 8.76
CA THR A 92 1.71 2.94 8.91
C THR A 92 2.27 2.72 10.32
N TYR A 93 1.83 1.66 10.99
CA TYR A 93 2.36 1.20 12.26
C TYR A 93 2.89 -0.22 12.16
N TYR A 94 3.93 -0.49 12.96
CA TYR A 94 4.60 -1.77 13.12
C TYR A 94 4.35 -2.22 14.56
N ASP A 95 3.92 -3.46 14.77
CA ASP A 95 3.82 -3.99 16.13
C ASP A 95 5.22 -4.15 16.76
N ASP A 96 5.28 -4.51 18.04
CA ASP A 96 6.52 -4.66 18.79
C ASP A 96 7.45 -5.72 18.19
N VAL A 97 6.89 -6.80 17.64
CA VAL A 97 7.63 -7.84 16.92
C VAL A 97 8.24 -7.27 15.63
N ALA A 98 7.45 -6.56 14.83
CA ALA A 98 7.91 -5.95 13.59
C ALA A 98 8.94 -4.84 13.83
N ALA A 99 8.78 -4.07 14.90
CA ALA A 99 9.69 -3.01 15.30
C ALA A 99 11.11 -3.50 15.60
N TYR A 100 11.30 -4.80 15.86
CA TYR A 100 12.62 -5.41 15.96
C TYR A 100 13.44 -5.22 14.68
N ALA A 101 12.83 -5.44 13.50
CA ALA A 101 13.50 -5.23 12.21
C ALA A 101 13.85 -3.76 11.99
N LEU A 102 12.97 -2.84 12.41
CA LEU A 102 13.27 -1.40 12.40
C LEU A 102 14.52 -1.08 13.23
N GLY A 103 14.62 -1.69 14.42
CA GLY A 103 15.81 -1.58 15.28
C GLY A 103 17.07 -2.20 14.68
N GLN A 104 16.96 -3.30 13.93
CA GLN A 104 18.08 -3.92 13.24
C GLN A 104 18.62 -3.05 12.11
N VAL A 105 17.73 -2.43 11.33
CA VAL A 105 18.14 -1.49 10.28
C VAL A 105 18.65 -0.21 10.90
N TRP A 106 17.84 0.53 11.66
CA TRP A 106 18.17 1.89 12.07
C TRP A 106 19.15 1.99 13.25
N GLY A 107 19.23 0.95 14.08
CA GLY A 107 19.97 1.00 15.33
C GLY A 107 19.44 2.08 16.30
N LYS A 108 20.24 2.41 17.31
CA LYS A 108 19.80 3.28 18.41
C LYS A 108 19.61 4.75 18.04
N THR A 109 20.34 5.23 17.03
CA THR A 109 20.36 6.65 16.66
C THR A 109 19.59 6.94 15.39
N ALA A 110 19.22 5.90 14.62
CA ALA A 110 18.70 6.02 13.27
C ALA A 110 19.62 6.77 12.28
N MET A 111 20.87 7.06 12.64
CA MET A 111 21.78 7.85 11.79
C MET A 111 22.61 7.00 10.83
N ASN A 112 22.86 5.73 11.16
CA ASN A 112 23.73 4.83 10.40
C ASN A 112 23.00 3.49 10.20
N PRO A 113 22.13 3.37 9.19
CA PRO A 113 21.38 2.15 8.96
C PRO A 113 22.30 1.00 8.58
N THR A 114 22.02 -0.18 9.15
CA THR A 114 22.65 -1.44 8.76
C THR A 114 21.84 -2.02 7.61
N LEU A 115 22.48 -2.15 6.44
CA LEU A 115 21.85 -2.61 5.20
C LEU A 115 22.56 -3.87 4.71
N THR A 116 22.16 -5.00 5.28
CA THR A 116 22.60 -6.35 4.91
C THR A 116 21.39 -7.20 4.54
N ASN A 117 21.62 -8.33 3.85
CA ASN A 117 20.55 -9.24 3.44
C ASN A 117 19.66 -9.78 4.57
N THR A 118 20.08 -9.64 5.84
CA THR A 118 19.32 -10.08 7.00
C THR A 118 18.79 -8.93 7.86
N SER A 119 19.24 -7.70 7.63
CA SER A 119 18.92 -6.55 8.49
C SER A 119 17.45 -6.13 8.45
N GLY A 120 16.84 -6.10 7.26
CA GLY A 120 15.45 -5.71 7.06
C GLY A 120 14.45 -6.87 7.13
N GLN A 121 14.82 -8.00 7.73
CA GLN A 121 13.98 -9.19 7.78
C GLN A 121 13.10 -9.19 9.04
N PHE A 122 11.79 -9.26 8.85
CA PHE A 122 10.84 -9.21 9.95
C PHE A 122 10.74 -10.58 10.65
N PRO A 123 10.75 -10.62 11.99
CA PRO A 123 10.52 -11.87 12.73
C PRO A 123 9.14 -12.46 12.44
N GLU A 124 9.02 -13.80 12.53
CA GLU A 124 7.73 -14.49 12.43
C GLU A 124 6.72 -13.93 13.45
N GLY A 125 5.49 -13.68 13.00
CA GLY A 125 4.43 -13.07 13.80
C GLY A 125 4.40 -11.55 13.76
N SER A 126 5.35 -10.88 13.09
CA SER A 126 5.32 -9.43 12.85
C SER A 126 4.03 -8.99 12.17
N ILE A 127 3.44 -7.91 12.65
CA ILE A 127 2.25 -7.29 12.06
C ILE A 127 2.56 -5.85 11.68
N VAL A 128 2.23 -5.49 10.43
CA VAL A 128 2.26 -4.10 9.96
C VAL A 128 0.85 -3.71 9.54
N VAL A 129 0.39 -2.56 10.03
CA VAL A 129 -0.93 -2.01 9.70
C VAL A 129 -0.77 -0.68 8.98
N LYS A 130 -1.65 -0.42 8.01
CA LYS A 130 -1.73 0.87 7.31
C LYS A 130 -3.18 1.36 7.34
N ALA A 131 -3.44 2.43 8.07
CA ALA A 131 -4.70 3.16 7.97
C ALA A 131 -4.67 4.03 6.71
N ALA A 132 -5.72 3.99 5.90
CA ALA A 132 -5.86 4.83 4.72
C ALA A 132 -7.14 5.65 4.77
N LEU A 133 -6.98 6.95 4.54
CA LEU A 133 -8.01 7.96 4.55
C LEU A 133 -8.14 8.60 3.16
N THR A 134 -9.30 9.15 2.85
CA THR A 134 -9.58 9.92 1.64
C THR A 134 -9.98 11.35 1.97
N SER A 135 -9.53 12.31 1.16
CA SER A 135 -10.01 13.70 1.19
C SER A 135 -11.49 13.83 0.85
N ALA A 136 -12.10 12.82 0.20
CA ALA A 136 -13.51 12.81 -0.14
C ALA A 136 -14.37 12.51 1.09
N LEU A 137 -15.26 13.45 1.44
CA LEU A 137 -16.27 13.26 2.48
C LEU A 137 -17.58 12.74 1.88
N ALA A 138 -18.57 12.43 2.72
CA ALA A 138 -19.86 11.89 2.28
C ALA A 138 -20.58 12.74 1.20
N GLN A 139 -20.39 14.06 1.22
CA GLN A 139 -20.96 14.98 0.22
C GLN A 139 -20.33 14.79 -1.18
N ASP A 140 -19.05 14.46 -1.21
CA ASP A 140 -18.23 14.26 -2.40
C ASP A 140 -18.31 12.81 -2.89
N TRP A 141 -18.49 11.86 -1.96
CA TRP A 141 -18.56 10.43 -2.23
C TRP A 141 -19.55 9.73 -1.27
N PRO A 142 -20.79 9.44 -1.72
CA PRO A 142 -21.85 8.95 -0.83
C PRO A 142 -21.59 7.62 -0.14
N VAL A 143 -20.62 6.81 -0.60
CA VAL A 143 -20.23 5.56 0.07
C VAL A 143 -19.50 5.80 1.39
N MET A 144 -18.96 7.01 1.62
CA MET A 144 -18.28 7.40 2.87
C MET A 144 -19.24 7.94 3.94
N GLU A 145 -20.55 7.89 3.71
CA GLU A 145 -21.56 8.30 4.69
C GLU A 145 -21.44 7.52 6.01
N GLY A 146 -21.14 8.25 7.09
CA GLY A 146 -20.96 7.66 8.43
C GLY A 146 -19.60 6.96 8.62
N ALA A 147 -18.61 7.24 7.77
CA ALA A 147 -17.22 6.86 8.02
C ALA A 147 -16.63 7.70 9.16
N THR A 148 -15.68 7.14 9.92
CA THR A 148 -14.87 7.93 10.86
C THR A 148 -14.07 8.97 10.09
N THR A 149 -13.99 10.19 10.61
CA THR A 149 -13.19 11.26 10.02
C THR A 149 -12.09 11.72 10.95
N TRP A 150 -10.91 12.00 10.41
CA TRP A 150 -9.79 12.60 11.14
C TRP A 150 -9.47 14.01 10.64
N PRO A 151 -9.18 14.98 11.53
CA PRO A 151 -8.67 16.28 11.13
C PRO A 151 -7.19 16.21 10.69
N LEU A 152 -7.01 16.46 9.40
CA LEU A 152 -5.80 16.62 8.57
C LEU A 152 -5.15 18.00 8.60
N TYR A 153 -3.87 18.22 8.97
CA TYR A 153 -3.21 19.50 8.65
C TYR A 153 -2.45 19.43 7.31
N VAL A 154 -3.15 19.69 6.21
CA VAL A 154 -2.65 19.40 4.85
C VAL A 154 -2.96 20.51 3.85
N THR A 155 -2.20 20.56 2.76
CA THR A 155 -2.55 21.40 1.61
C THR A 155 -3.84 20.88 0.97
N PRO A 156 -4.84 21.74 0.69
CA PRO A 156 -6.10 21.30 0.10
C PRO A 156 -5.86 20.65 -1.28
N PRO A 157 -6.23 19.37 -1.48
CA PRO A 157 -5.89 18.64 -2.70
C PRO A 157 -6.59 19.19 -3.95
N ASN A 158 -7.78 19.78 -3.77
CA ASN A 158 -8.56 20.42 -4.83
C ASN A 158 -8.46 21.97 -4.79
N GLY A 159 -7.49 22.51 -4.03
CA GLY A 159 -7.23 23.94 -3.92
C GLY A 159 -6.24 24.46 -4.96
N PRO A 160 -5.97 25.78 -5.01
CA PRO A 160 -4.89 26.31 -5.83
C PRO A 160 -3.54 25.75 -5.36
N PRO A 161 -2.56 25.50 -6.25
CA PRO A 161 -1.25 24.92 -5.88
C PRO A 161 -0.47 25.72 -4.81
N THR A 162 -0.79 26.99 -4.66
CA THR A 162 -0.16 27.90 -3.68
C THR A 162 -0.94 27.99 -2.36
N ALA A 163 -1.98 27.18 -2.18
CA ALA A 163 -2.76 27.19 -0.95
C ALA A 163 -1.87 26.78 0.24
N PRO A 164 -1.90 27.53 1.36
CA PRO A 164 -1.25 27.09 2.57
C PRO A 164 -1.95 25.83 3.14
N PRO A 165 -1.24 24.97 3.88
CA PRO A 165 -1.87 23.90 4.64
C PRO A 165 -2.94 24.44 5.60
N GLN A 166 -4.03 23.70 5.73
CA GLN A 166 -5.12 24.00 6.65
C GLN A 166 -5.66 22.73 7.28
N VAL A 167 -6.42 22.87 8.37
CA VAL A 167 -7.10 21.72 8.99
C VAL A 167 -8.32 21.34 8.14
N MET A 168 -8.36 20.10 7.65
CA MET A 168 -9.50 19.55 6.91
C MET A 168 -9.80 18.11 7.32
N ASN A 169 -11.04 17.68 7.22
CA ASN A 169 -11.39 16.30 7.54
C ASN A 169 -11.07 15.35 6.38
N ALA A 170 -10.61 14.14 6.71
CA ALA A 170 -10.47 13.02 5.79
C ALA A 170 -11.23 11.80 6.33
N SER A 171 -11.91 11.05 5.45
CA SER A 171 -12.69 9.86 5.82
C SER A 171 -11.80 8.62 5.84
N VAL A 172 -11.83 7.84 6.92
CA VAL A 172 -11.14 6.54 6.99
C VAL A 172 -11.89 5.54 6.10
N MET A 173 -11.22 5.00 5.08
CA MET A 173 -11.86 4.16 4.04
C MET A 173 -11.29 2.74 3.94
N GLN A 174 -10.06 2.53 4.42
CA GLN A 174 -9.34 1.26 4.27
C GLN A 174 -8.35 1.05 5.43
N PHE A 175 -8.11 -0.21 5.76
CA PHE A 175 -7.02 -0.67 6.61
C PHE A 175 -6.31 -1.85 5.96
N ASP A 176 -5.02 -1.76 5.72
CA ASP A 176 -4.22 -2.93 5.34
C ASP A 176 -3.57 -3.53 6.57
N ILE A 177 -3.53 -4.86 6.62
CA ILE A 177 -2.90 -5.65 7.68
C ILE A 177 -2.08 -6.72 6.97
N ILE A 178 -0.77 -6.66 7.15
CA ILE A 178 0.14 -7.69 6.65
C ILE A 178 0.81 -8.39 7.84
N VAL A 179 0.97 -9.71 7.74
CA VAL A 179 1.56 -10.52 8.81
C VAL A 179 2.63 -11.45 8.27
N LYS A 180 3.76 -11.51 8.98
CA LYS A 180 4.81 -12.50 8.73
C LYS A 180 4.32 -13.85 9.25
N ASP A 181 3.91 -14.72 8.33
CA ASP A 181 3.35 -16.03 8.63
C ASP A 181 3.88 -17.05 7.62
N THR A 182 5.08 -17.56 7.90
CA THR A 182 5.76 -18.53 7.04
C THR A 182 5.08 -19.90 7.02
N LYS A 183 4.19 -20.19 7.99
CA LYS A 183 3.42 -21.44 8.00
C LYS A 183 2.26 -21.38 7.02
N THR A 184 1.58 -20.25 6.96
CA THR A 184 0.45 -20.03 6.05
C THR A 184 0.91 -19.68 4.65
N ALA A 185 1.98 -18.90 4.52
CA ALA A 185 2.54 -18.41 3.26
C ALA A 185 3.99 -18.87 3.06
N PRO A 186 4.27 -20.17 2.86
CA PRO A 186 5.64 -20.70 2.88
C PRO A 186 6.55 -20.22 1.75
N LYS A 187 5.98 -19.72 0.65
CA LYS A 187 6.77 -19.20 -0.48
C LYS A 187 7.23 -17.76 -0.26
N THR A 188 6.33 -16.91 0.20
CA THR A 188 6.52 -15.45 0.31
C THR A 188 6.89 -15.02 1.73
N GLY A 189 6.45 -15.78 2.73
CA GLY A 189 6.60 -15.50 4.15
C GLY A 189 5.52 -14.56 4.71
N TRP A 190 4.63 -14.02 3.88
CA TRP A 190 3.68 -12.99 4.26
C TRP A 190 2.27 -13.27 3.76
N VAL A 191 1.29 -12.94 4.61
CA VAL A 191 -0.11 -12.83 4.20
C VAL A 191 -0.49 -11.35 4.22
N PHE A 192 -0.93 -10.84 3.08
CA PHE A 192 -1.43 -9.49 2.92
C PHE A 192 -2.95 -9.51 2.99
N SER A 193 -3.53 -8.58 3.76
CA SER A 193 -4.97 -8.47 3.91
C SER A 193 -5.40 -7.01 3.86
N THR A 194 -6.58 -6.77 3.31
CA THR A 194 -7.18 -5.43 3.26
C THR A 194 -8.58 -5.48 3.85
N LEU A 195 -8.90 -4.49 4.68
CA LEU A 195 -10.23 -4.15 5.14
C LEU A 195 -10.69 -2.87 4.43
N VAL A 196 -11.98 -2.78 4.11
CA VAL A 196 -12.59 -1.61 3.49
C VAL A 196 -13.86 -1.21 4.22
N TYR A 197 -14.12 0.09 4.26
CA TYR A 197 -15.32 0.65 4.88
C TYR A 197 -16.59 0.28 4.09
N ASP A 198 -17.60 -0.24 4.78
CA ASP A 198 -18.92 -0.49 4.19
C ASP A 198 -20.03 0.11 5.05
N LYS A 199 -20.65 1.19 4.56
CA LYS A 199 -21.76 1.86 5.26
C LYS A 199 -22.99 0.97 5.48
N ARG A 200 -23.14 -0.12 4.71
CA ARG A 200 -24.27 -1.06 4.82
C ARG A 200 -24.17 -1.92 6.08
N VAL A 201 -22.98 -2.05 6.66
CA VAL A 201 -22.74 -2.89 7.84
C VAL A 201 -23.17 -2.12 9.10
N PRO A 202 -23.99 -2.72 9.99
CA PRO A 202 -24.37 -2.07 11.23
C PRO A 202 -23.22 -2.06 12.25
N GLY A 203 -23.30 -1.15 13.22
CA GLY A 203 -22.34 -1.06 14.32
C GLY A 203 -21.40 0.15 14.23
N ASP A 204 -20.33 0.11 15.02
CA ASP A 204 -19.29 1.13 15.01
C ASP A 204 -18.48 1.12 13.70
N ALA A 205 -17.66 2.15 13.45
CA ALA A 205 -16.90 2.24 12.20
C ALA A 205 -15.87 1.09 12.00
N TRP A 206 -15.48 0.38 13.05
CA TRP A 206 -14.55 -0.75 13.00
C TRP A 206 -15.31 -2.01 12.60
N ALA A 207 -16.54 -2.19 13.11
CA ALA A 207 -17.46 -3.20 12.60
C ALA A 207 -17.67 -3.01 11.09
N LYS A 208 -17.78 -1.76 10.62
CA LYS A 208 -17.91 -1.40 9.20
C LYS A 208 -16.66 -1.62 8.35
N MET A 209 -15.48 -1.84 8.94
CA MET A 209 -14.27 -2.24 8.19
C MET A 209 -14.34 -3.74 7.88
N ILE A 210 -14.90 -4.13 6.75
CA ILE A 210 -15.02 -5.55 6.37
C ILE A 210 -13.85 -6.01 5.49
N PRO A 211 -13.49 -7.30 5.50
CA PRO A 211 -12.46 -7.81 4.60
C PRO A 211 -12.79 -7.51 3.14
N LEU A 212 -11.87 -6.86 2.43
CA LEU A 212 -11.82 -6.87 0.96
C LEU A 212 -11.25 -8.20 0.49
N GLY A 213 -10.16 -8.67 1.11
CA GLY A 213 -9.54 -9.92 0.69
C GLY A 213 -8.22 -10.22 1.41
N ALA A 214 -7.62 -11.34 1.01
CA ALA A 214 -6.29 -11.76 1.41
C ALA A 214 -5.51 -12.28 0.21
N MET A 215 -4.19 -12.12 0.25
CA MET A 215 -3.26 -12.74 -0.70
C MET A 215 -2.00 -13.22 0.02
N TRP A 216 -1.43 -14.33 -0.44
CA TRP A 216 -0.22 -14.94 0.12
C TRP A 216 0.77 -15.41 -0.96
N GLY A 217 0.52 -14.97 -2.20
CA GLY A 217 1.27 -15.22 -3.42
C GLY A 217 0.69 -14.38 -4.56
N ASP A 218 1.38 -14.40 -5.69
CA ASP A 218 1.03 -13.69 -6.91
C ASP A 218 0.60 -14.64 -8.05
N ASP A 219 0.37 -15.93 -7.79
CA ASP A 219 -0.09 -16.90 -8.77
C ASP A 219 0.76 -16.86 -10.08
N PRO A 220 2.09 -17.09 -10.03
CA PRO A 220 3.01 -16.86 -11.15
C PRO A 220 2.70 -17.69 -12.40
N ASN A 221 1.94 -18.78 -12.24
CA ASN A 221 1.52 -19.65 -13.34
C ASN A 221 0.22 -19.18 -14.03
N VAL A 222 -0.42 -18.11 -13.53
CA VAL A 222 -1.68 -17.58 -14.07
C VAL A 222 -1.40 -16.31 -14.85
N ASN A 223 -1.38 -16.44 -16.18
CA ASN A 223 -1.34 -15.30 -17.10
C ASN A 223 -2.77 -14.79 -17.37
N SER A 224 -3.18 -13.75 -16.65
CA SER A 224 -4.54 -13.20 -16.72
C SER A 224 -4.85 -12.43 -18.01
N THR A 225 -3.83 -12.04 -18.77
CA THR A 225 -4.00 -11.46 -20.11
C THR A 225 -4.36 -12.56 -21.12
N GLN A 226 -3.71 -13.72 -21.04
CA GLN A 226 -3.97 -14.86 -21.94
C GLN A 226 -5.22 -15.66 -21.51
N ASN A 227 -5.46 -15.76 -20.20
CA ASN A 227 -6.58 -16.51 -19.62
C ASN A 227 -7.39 -15.61 -18.67
N PRO A 228 -8.15 -14.64 -19.22
CA PRO A 228 -8.94 -13.73 -18.41
C PRO A 228 -9.97 -14.49 -17.57
N GLY A 229 -10.05 -14.16 -16.28
CA GLY A 229 -10.97 -14.82 -15.33
C GLY A 229 -10.54 -16.20 -14.86
N ALA A 230 -9.32 -16.66 -15.21
CA ALA A 230 -8.75 -17.86 -14.62
C ALA A 230 -8.74 -17.74 -13.09
N PRO A 231 -9.17 -18.78 -12.35
CA PRO A 231 -9.16 -18.75 -10.89
C PRO A 231 -7.75 -18.51 -10.34
N LEU A 232 -7.66 -17.61 -9.36
CA LEU A 232 -6.46 -17.40 -8.56
C LEU A 232 -6.49 -18.35 -7.34
N ALA A 233 -5.36 -18.97 -7.04
CA ALA A 233 -5.21 -19.88 -5.91
C ALA A 233 -4.66 -19.17 -4.68
N GLU A 234 -3.92 -18.08 -4.85
CA GLU A 234 -3.17 -17.38 -3.79
C GLU A 234 -3.74 -16.00 -3.45
N THR A 235 -4.88 -15.65 -4.06
CA THR A 235 -5.68 -14.47 -3.74
C THR A 235 -7.15 -14.84 -3.56
N VAL A 236 -7.79 -14.26 -2.55
CA VAL A 236 -9.24 -14.33 -2.33
C VAL A 236 -9.79 -12.92 -2.16
N ILE A 237 -10.77 -12.56 -2.99
CA ILE A 237 -11.57 -11.34 -2.84
C ILE A 237 -12.93 -11.71 -2.23
N ASN A 238 -13.35 -10.94 -1.24
CA ASN A 238 -14.64 -11.06 -0.59
C ASN A 238 -15.75 -10.58 -1.53
N PRO A 239 -16.65 -11.46 -2.00
CA PRO A 239 -17.75 -11.05 -2.88
C PRO A 239 -18.77 -10.14 -2.19
N ALA A 240 -18.78 -10.06 -0.85
CA ALA A 240 -19.64 -9.16 -0.09
C ALA A 240 -19.06 -7.74 0.09
N ALA A 241 -17.79 -7.52 -0.28
CA ALA A 241 -17.15 -6.21 -0.19
C ALA A 241 -17.92 -5.15 -1.01
N PRO A 242 -17.90 -3.86 -0.61
CA PRO A 242 -18.60 -2.81 -1.32
C PRO A 242 -18.03 -2.63 -2.72
N ALA A 243 -18.88 -2.44 -3.73
CA ALA A 243 -18.48 -2.43 -5.14
C ALA A 243 -17.36 -1.41 -5.48
N TYR A 244 -17.27 -0.29 -4.76
CA TYR A 244 -16.20 0.69 -4.99
C TYR A 244 -14.80 0.11 -4.72
N SER A 245 -14.71 -0.85 -3.80
CA SER A 245 -13.43 -1.45 -3.39
C SER A 245 -12.80 -2.34 -4.46
N THR A 246 -13.55 -2.70 -5.50
CA THR A 246 -13.01 -3.50 -6.61
C THR A 246 -12.47 -2.67 -7.77
N ALA A 247 -12.62 -1.35 -7.73
CA ALA A 247 -12.23 -0.46 -8.84
C ALA A 247 -10.72 -0.42 -9.08
N THR A 248 -9.92 -0.77 -8.08
CA THR A 248 -8.45 -0.76 -8.13
C THR A 248 -7.85 -2.16 -7.95
N LEU A 249 -8.64 -3.24 -8.07
CA LEU A 249 -8.07 -4.58 -8.04
C LEU A 249 -6.99 -4.72 -9.10
N GLY A 250 -5.99 -5.50 -8.74
CA GLY A 250 -4.79 -5.72 -9.52
C GLY A 250 -4.99 -6.54 -10.78
N TRP A 251 -3.87 -6.83 -11.45
CA TRP A 251 -3.87 -7.66 -12.65
C TRP A 251 -4.52 -9.02 -12.39
N GLY A 252 -5.55 -9.35 -13.18
CA GLY A 252 -6.33 -10.59 -13.02
C GLY A 252 -7.29 -10.62 -11.84
N GLY A 253 -7.53 -9.50 -11.14
CA GLY A 253 -8.35 -9.45 -9.93
C GLY A 253 -7.57 -9.78 -8.65
N ARG A 254 -6.23 -9.74 -8.70
CA ARG A 254 -5.37 -9.87 -7.52
C ARG A 254 -5.66 -8.76 -6.51
N LEU A 255 -5.41 -9.03 -5.22
CA LEU A 255 -5.76 -8.10 -4.15
C LEU A 255 -4.98 -6.78 -4.32
N SER A 256 -5.72 -5.69 -4.30
CA SER A 256 -5.24 -4.32 -4.15
C SER A 256 -6.39 -3.48 -3.61
N GLY A 257 -6.12 -2.65 -2.60
CA GLY A 257 -7.14 -1.84 -1.98
C GLY A 257 -7.47 -0.56 -2.77
N PRO A 258 -8.64 0.05 -2.54
CA PRO A 258 -9.03 1.33 -3.17
C PRO A 258 -8.11 2.52 -2.89
N ASN A 259 -7.22 2.45 -1.90
CA ASN A 259 -6.13 3.43 -1.72
C ASN A 259 -4.92 3.19 -2.64
N ASP A 260 -4.75 1.98 -3.16
CA ASP A 260 -3.48 1.54 -3.74
C ASP A 260 -3.44 1.78 -5.26
N GLY A 261 -2.28 2.23 -5.76
CA GLY A 261 -2.06 2.57 -7.18
C GLY A 261 -1.83 1.36 -8.10
N ALA A 262 -2.60 0.27 -7.98
CA ALA A 262 -2.39 -0.93 -8.79
C ALA A 262 -2.96 -0.85 -10.22
N VAL A 263 -3.75 0.20 -10.53
CA VAL A 263 -4.27 0.48 -11.88
C VAL A 263 -3.55 1.69 -12.45
N VAL A 264 -2.99 1.54 -13.64
CA VAL A 264 -2.31 2.61 -14.38
C VAL A 264 -3.29 3.22 -15.38
N ALA A 265 -3.57 4.52 -15.27
CA ALA A 265 -4.31 5.27 -16.28
C ALA A 265 -3.71 6.67 -16.52
N PRO A 266 -3.44 7.09 -17.76
CA PRO A 266 -3.32 6.26 -18.95
C PRO A 266 -2.04 5.41 -18.92
N ALA A 267 -2.03 4.31 -19.67
CA ALA A 267 -0.86 3.44 -19.82
C ALA A 267 -0.38 3.42 -21.27
N TYR A 268 0.92 3.21 -21.49
CA TYR A 268 1.51 3.05 -22.81
C TYR A 268 2.32 1.76 -22.86
N TYR A 269 2.01 0.87 -23.82
CA TYR A 269 2.78 -0.32 -24.09
C TYR A 269 2.57 -0.77 -25.54
N ASN A 270 3.51 -1.53 -26.10
CA ASN A 270 3.41 -2.06 -27.46
C ASN A 270 3.10 -0.98 -28.54
N GLY A 271 3.63 0.24 -28.38
CA GLY A 271 3.43 1.33 -29.33
C GLY A 271 2.09 2.06 -29.24
N GLN A 272 1.26 1.76 -28.23
CA GLN A 272 -0.09 2.31 -28.11
C GLN A 272 -0.39 2.81 -26.70
N GLN A 273 -1.06 3.95 -26.60
CA GLN A 273 -1.70 4.42 -25.37
C GLN A 273 -3.05 3.73 -25.18
N VAL A 274 -3.30 3.22 -23.98
CA VAL A 274 -4.59 2.68 -23.54
C VAL A 274 -5.13 3.47 -22.36
N ALA A 275 -6.45 3.43 -22.17
CA ALA A 275 -7.12 4.21 -21.14
C ALA A 275 -6.70 3.81 -19.73
N SER A 276 -6.64 2.50 -19.44
CA SER A 276 -6.27 1.99 -18.12
C SER A 276 -5.81 0.52 -18.17
N VAL A 277 -4.92 0.12 -17.26
CA VAL A 277 -4.46 -1.27 -17.10
C VAL A 277 -4.34 -1.61 -15.61
N PRO A 278 -5.02 -2.64 -15.09
CA PRO A 278 -4.67 -3.27 -13.81
C PRO A 278 -3.28 -3.88 -13.92
N ALA A 279 -2.30 -3.25 -13.29
CA ALA A 279 -0.89 -3.47 -13.56
C ALA A 279 -0.09 -4.10 -12.42
N SER A 280 -0.63 -4.09 -11.20
CA SER A 280 0.08 -4.60 -10.02
C SER A 280 -0.87 -5.42 -9.13
N SER A 281 -0.46 -5.70 -7.90
CA SER A 281 -1.18 -6.27 -6.76
C SER A 281 -0.49 -5.71 -5.50
N CYS A 282 -1.02 -5.94 -4.30
CA CYS A 282 -0.31 -5.53 -3.08
C CYS A 282 1.09 -6.19 -3.02
N MET A 283 1.19 -7.49 -3.28
CA MET A 283 2.46 -8.20 -3.16
C MET A 283 3.42 -7.88 -4.31
N SER A 284 2.94 -7.75 -5.55
CA SER A 284 3.80 -7.40 -6.69
C SER A 284 4.32 -5.97 -6.58
N CYS A 285 3.54 -5.05 -6.00
CA CYS A 285 3.99 -3.69 -5.69
C CYS A 285 5.04 -3.69 -4.57
N HIS A 286 4.87 -4.55 -3.57
CA HIS A 286 5.80 -4.64 -2.45
C HIS A 286 7.02 -5.53 -2.72
N SER A 287 7.01 -6.34 -3.79
CA SER A 287 8.13 -7.23 -4.12
C SER A 287 9.40 -6.47 -4.51
N VAL A 288 9.27 -5.19 -4.87
CA VAL A 288 10.40 -4.28 -5.15
C VAL A 288 10.97 -3.64 -3.89
N ALA A 289 10.54 -4.04 -2.69
CA ALA A 289 11.08 -3.54 -1.43
C ALA A 289 12.52 -4.03 -1.24
N GLU A 290 13.46 -3.27 -1.79
CA GLU A 290 14.89 -3.55 -1.78
C GLU A 290 15.71 -2.25 -1.74
N TRP A 291 16.99 -2.36 -1.38
CA TRP A 291 17.88 -1.21 -1.31
C TRP A 291 19.25 -1.44 -1.97
N PRO A 292 19.69 -0.57 -2.90
CA PRO A 292 18.89 0.46 -3.57
C PRO A 292 17.78 -0.17 -4.43
N MET A 293 16.67 0.55 -4.63
CA MET A 293 15.61 0.11 -5.54
C MET A 293 16.12 0.10 -6.99
N GLN A 294 16.01 -1.03 -7.69
CA GLN A 294 16.40 -1.15 -9.12
C GLN A 294 15.20 -1.35 -10.05
N SER A 295 14.02 -1.64 -9.49
CA SER A 295 12.75 -1.66 -10.19
C SER A 295 11.77 -0.63 -9.65
N PHE A 296 10.92 -0.12 -10.52
CA PHE A 296 9.78 0.67 -10.11
C PHE A 296 8.68 -0.22 -9.51
N LEU A 297 7.83 0.35 -8.65
CA LEU A 297 6.74 -0.34 -7.95
C LEU A 297 5.66 -0.91 -8.88
N LEU A 298 5.58 -0.42 -10.11
CA LEU A 298 4.75 -0.98 -11.17
C LEU A 298 5.63 -1.57 -12.28
N PRO A 299 5.10 -2.49 -13.11
CA PRO A 299 5.83 -3.11 -14.23
C PRO A 299 6.31 -2.11 -15.31
N SER A 300 7.31 -1.30 -15.00
CA SER A 300 7.96 -0.37 -15.91
C SER A 300 9.21 -1.03 -16.50
N PRO A 301 9.44 -0.92 -17.83
CA PRO A 301 10.63 -1.49 -18.47
C PRO A 301 11.92 -0.71 -18.13
N THR A 302 11.79 0.49 -17.55
CA THR A 302 12.92 1.34 -17.21
C THR A 302 12.87 1.82 -15.77
N LEU A 303 14.07 2.12 -15.24
CA LEU A 303 14.25 2.91 -14.03
C LEU A 303 15.16 4.12 -14.33
N PRO A 304 14.69 5.38 -14.18
CA PRO A 304 13.35 5.76 -13.73
C PRO A 304 12.25 5.38 -14.73
N PRO A 305 10.98 5.30 -14.28
CA PRO A 305 9.86 5.08 -15.18
C PRO A 305 9.74 6.21 -16.20
N GLN A 306 9.29 5.87 -17.41
CA GLN A 306 9.11 6.83 -18.50
C GLN A 306 7.62 7.05 -18.81
N THR A 307 7.32 8.17 -19.48
CA THR A 307 5.98 8.48 -19.97
C THR A 307 6.00 8.81 -21.47
N VAL A 308 4.89 8.52 -22.16
CA VAL A 308 4.59 9.04 -23.50
C VAL A 308 3.37 9.94 -23.37
N GLY A 309 3.59 11.25 -23.47
CA GLY A 309 2.60 12.21 -23.03
C GLY A 309 2.35 12.06 -21.53
N GLN A 310 1.11 11.79 -21.13
CA GLN A 310 0.74 11.53 -19.73
C GLN A 310 0.69 10.04 -19.38
N ALA A 311 0.93 9.15 -20.35
CA ALA A 311 0.77 7.72 -20.17
C ALA A 311 2.06 7.09 -19.66
N LEU A 312 1.98 6.38 -18.52
CA LEU A 312 3.11 5.63 -17.97
C LEU A 312 3.47 4.48 -18.92
N VAL A 313 4.75 4.40 -19.29
CA VAL A 313 5.28 3.29 -20.08
C VAL A 313 5.39 2.05 -19.18
N ILE A 314 4.65 1.00 -19.54
CA ILE A 314 4.64 -0.27 -18.81
C ILE A 314 5.07 -1.42 -19.73
N GLU A 315 5.56 -2.49 -19.10
CA GLU A 315 5.77 -3.78 -19.75
C GLU A 315 4.47 -4.27 -20.39
N VAL A 316 4.58 -5.03 -21.49
CA VAL A 316 3.39 -5.60 -22.14
C VAL A 316 2.72 -6.57 -21.16
N PRO A 317 1.41 -6.40 -20.81
CA PRO A 317 0.75 -7.22 -19.81
C PRO A 317 0.85 -8.73 -20.08
N GLY A 318 1.36 -9.49 -19.12
CA GLY A 318 1.57 -10.93 -19.24
C GLY A 318 2.79 -11.35 -20.08
N SER A 319 3.66 -10.41 -20.48
CA SER A 319 4.98 -10.72 -21.07
C SER A 319 5.98 -11.21 -20.01
N THR A 320 7.14 -11.71 -20.43
CA THR A 320 8.21 -12.08 -19.48
C THR A 320 8.66 -10.90 -18.61
N GLY A 321 8.73 -9.69 -19.17
CA GLY A 321 9.05 -8.47 -18.41
C GLY A 321 7.99 -8.19 -17.35
N TRP A 322 6.72 -8.28 -17.71
CA TRP A 322 5.60 -8.13 -16.77
C TRP A 322 5.64 -9.15 -15.63
N MET A 323 5.88 -10.41 -15.97
CA MET A 323 5.90 -11.51 -15.01
C MET A 323 7.06 -11.42 -14.02
N LYS A 324 8.02 -10.48 -14.19
CA LYS A 324 9.03 -10.18 -13.17
C LYS A 324 8.37 -9.80 -11.83
N TRP A 325 7.31 -8.99 -11.84
CA TRP A 325 6.63 -8.52 -10.63
C TRP A 325 5.68 -9.57 -10.02
N PHE A 326 5.23 -10.56 -10.80
CA PHE A 326 4.26 -11.56 -10.36
C PHE A 326 4.95 -12.89 -10.05
N GLN A 327 5.66 -12.93 -8.92
CA GLN A 327 6.45 -14.07 -8.47
C GLN A 327 6.19 -14.35 -6.99
N ASP A 328 6.14 -15.63 -6.60
CA ASP A 328 6.06 -16.02 -5.18
C ASP A 328 7.44 -16.08 -4.53
N GLN A 329 8.23 -15.02 -4.64
CA GLN A 329 9.54 -14.96 -3.98
C GLN A 329 9.38 -14.65 -2.49
N PRO A 330 10.22 -15.24 -1.62
CA PRO A 330 10.27 -14.85 -0.22
C PRO A 330 10.77 -13.40 -0.10
N GLY A 331 10.26 -12.65 0.88
CA GLY A 331 10.72 -11.28 1.13
C GLY A 331 12.20 -11.16 1.54
N SER A 332 12.87 -12.29 1.80
CA SER A 332 14.31 -12.39 2.01
C SER A 332 15.14 -12.43 0.72
N VAL A 333 14.50 -12.38 -0.44
CA VAL A 333 15.14 -12.35 -1.75
C VAL A 333 14.74 -11.05 -2.45
N PRO A 334 15.69 -10.20 -2.85
CA PRO A 334 15.39 -8.97 -3.58
C PRO A 334 14.87 -9.31 -4.98
N LEU A 335 14.04 -8.44 -5.55
CA LEU A 335 13.58 -8.64 -6.92
C LEU A 335 14.75 -8.54 -7.90
N ASP A 336 15.63 -7.56 -7.68
CA ASP A 336 16.81 -7.34 -8.47
C ASP A 336 18.08 -7.82 -7.77
N LYS A 337 18.93 -8.49 -8.55
CA LYS A 337 20.19 -9.03 -8.03
C LYS A 337 21.10 -7.89 -7.56
N GLY A 338 21.71 -8.10 -6.40
CA GLY A 338 22.68 -7.16 -5.84
C GLY A 338 22.09 -6.09 -4.92
N SER A 339 20.77 -6.04 -4.77
CA SER A 339 20.10 -5.21 -3.77
C SER A 339 19.93 -5.93 -2.44
N VAL A 340 19.75 -5.17 -1.37
CA VAL A 340 19.42 -5.66 -0.03
C VAL A 340 17.89 -5.82 0.06
N PRO A 341 17.35 -7.01 0.30
CA PRO A 341 15.91 -7.20 0.49
C PRO A 341 15.42 -6.56 1.78
N LEU A 342 14.26 -5.92 1.72
CA LEU A 342 13.59 -5.25 2.84
C LEU A 342 12.26 -5.92 3.20
N ASP A 343 12.10 -7.19 2.80
CA ASP A 343 11.02 -8.07 3.27
C ASP A 343 9.63 -7.49 3.08
N PHE A 344 9.37 -7.03 1.85
CA PHE A 344 8.14 -6.38 1.41
C PHE A 344 7.84 -5.01 2.04
N ASP A 345 8.74 -4.44 2.85
CA ASP A 345 8.50 -3.12 3.44
C ASP A 345 8.89 -1.98 2.48
N MET A 346 7.88 -1.47 1.79
CA MET A 346 7.99 -0.32 0.90
C MET A 346 8.21 1.02 1.62
N VAL A 347 7.93 1.10 2.93
CA VAL A 347 8.22 2.32 3.69
C VAL A 347 9.74 2.47 3.83
N PHE A 348 10.49 1.38 4.09
CA PHE A 348 11.95 1.40 4.01
C PHE A 348 12.44 1.88 2.64
N ALA A 349 12.09 1.11 1.60
CA ALA A 349 12.67 1.23 0.27
C ALA A 349 12.33 2.57 -0.40
N PHE A 350 11.05 2.95 -0.35
CA PHE A 350 10.53 4.10 -1.09
C PHE A 350 10.46 5.37 -0.23
N LYS A 351 10.50 5.24 1.11
CA LYS A 351 10.28 6.36 2.02
C LYS A 351 11.46 6.72 2.92
N SER A 352 11.75 5.92 3.94
CA SER A 352 12.66 6.31 5.03
C SER A 352 14.13 6.29 4.63
N LEU A 353 14.60 5.27 3.90
CA LEU A 353 15.99 5.20 3.42
C LEU A 353 16.34 6.33 2.44
N PRO A 354 15.50 6.66 1.44
CA PRO A 354 15.73 7.84 0.60
C PRO A 354 15.80 9.14 1.39
N ALA A 355 14.87 9.34 2.33
CA ALA A 355 14.81 10.56 3.15
C ALA A 355 16.04 10.69 4.07
N TRP A 356 16.47 9.59 4.70
CA TRP A 356 17.70 9.53 5.47
C TRP A 356 18.92 9.86 4.59
N GLN A 357 19.05 9.23 3.43
CA GLN A 357 20.19 9.42 2.55
C GLN A 357 20.26 10.89 2.09
N GLN A 358 19.11 11.46 1.72
CA GLN A 358 19.01 12.86 1.32
C GLN A 358 19.46 13.80 2.45
N ALA A 359 18.98 13.56 3.67
CA ALA A 359 19.28 14.41 4.82
C ALA A 359 20.75 14.30 5.30
N THR A 360 21.38 13.13 5.16
CA THR A 360 22.70 12.86 5.75
C THR A 360 23.84 12.88 4.74
N GLN A 361 23.55 12.64 3.46
CA GLN A 361 24.55 12.53 2.39
C GLN A 361 24.34 13.55 1.27
N GLY A 362 23.25 14.32 1.30
CA GLY A 362 22.88 15.27 0.24
C GLY A 362 22.48 14.58 -1.07
N LYS A 363 22.18 13.29 -1.02
CA LYS A 363 21.75 12.48 -2.18
C LYS A 363 20.62 11.54 -1.77
N SER A 364 19.57 11.47 -2.58
CA SER A 364 18.49 10.50 -2.39
C SER A 364 18.78 9.20 -3.11
N GLY A 365 18.44 8.06 -2.50
CA GLY A 365 18.49 6.76 -3.18
C GLY A 365 17.41 6.64 -4.25
N MET A 366 16.48 7.60 -4.27
CA MET A 366 15.46 7.79 -5.29
C MET A 366 15.84 8.85 -6.32
N GLN A 367 17.11 9.30 -6.38
CA GLN A 367 17.57 10.35 -7.30
C GLN A 367 17.14 10.12 -8.75
N ALA A 368 17.16 8.86 -9.21
CA ALA A 368 16.70 8.51 -10.54
C ALA A 368 15.21 8.88 -10.75
N PHE A 369 14.35 8.57 -9.77
CA PHE A 369 12.93 8.92 -9.79
C PHE A 369 12.72 10.43 -9.69
N GLU A 370 13.40 11.09 -8.75
CA GLU A 370 13.32 12.54 -8.54
C GLU A 370 13.76 13.34 -9.78
N ALA A 371 14.74 12.82 -10.53
CA ALA A 371 15.21 13.43 -11.77
C ALA A 371 14.21 13.27 -12.94
N ALA A 372 13.44 12.18 -12.97
CA ALA A 372 12.35 12.03 -13.93
C ALA A 372 11.23 13.05 -13.67
N ASP A 373 10.92 13.32 -12.40
CA ASP A 373 9.96 14.37 -12.02
C ASP A 373 10.43 15.77 -12.45
N ALA A 374 11.74 16.05 -12.36
CA ALA A 374 12.31 17.35 -12.73
C ALA A 374 12.25 17.66 -14.24
N LEU A 375 12.19 16.66 -15.12
CA LEU A 375 12.13 16.82 -16.58
C LEU A 375 10.75 17.24 -17.10
N HIS A 376 9.70 17.20 -16.26
CA HIS A 376 8.32 17.54 -16.62
C HIS A 376 7.90 19.00 -16.31
N GLY A 377 8.84 19.86 -15.91
CA GLY A 377 8.68 21.32 -16.06
C GLY A 377 7.88 22.09 -14.99
N SER A 378 7.74 21.60 -13.75
CA SER A 378 7.37 22.38 -12.55
C SER A 378 7.62 21.57 -11.26
N PRO A 379 8.17 22.13 -10.16
CA PRO A 379 8.23 21.43 -8.86
C PRO A 379 6.99 21.75 -7.98
N PRO A 380 6.61 20.94 -6.97
CA PRO A 380 7.23 19.71 -6.47
C PRO A 380 6.23 18.52 -6.54
N VAL A 381 6.55 17.49 -7.29
CA VAL A 381 5.84 16.21 -7.21
C VAL A 381 6.93 15.23 -6.79
N ASN A 382 6.88 14.77 -5.54
CA ASN A 382 7.74 13.69 -5.06
C ASN A 382 7.42 12.45 -5.92
N PRO A 383 8.32 11.46 -6.09
CA PRO A 383 7.94 10.15 -6.61
C PRO A 383 6.76 9.50 -5.84
N ARG A 384 6.49 10.00 -4.61
CA ARG A 384 5.32 9.70 -3.76
C ARG A 384 3.99 10.33 -4.21
N ASP A 385 4.03 11.29 -5.13
CA ASP A 385 2.90 12.07 -5.63
C ASP A 385 2.61 11.76 -7.11
N LEU A 386 3.07 10.60 -7.62
CA LEU A 386 2.64 10.11 -8.93
C LEU A 386 1.10 10.04 -8.92
N LYS A 387 0.48 10.96 -9.65
CA LYS A 387 -0.94 10.95 -9.97
C LYS A 387 -1.24 9.68 -10.77
N TYR A 388 -1.57 8.61 -10.08
CA TYR A 388 -2.13 7.43 -10.71
C TYR A 388 -3.56 7.76 -11.07
N ASN A 389 -3.77 8.00 -12.37
CA ASN A 389 -5.04 8.28 -13.02
C ASN A 389 -5.22 9.78 -13.38
N GLY A 390 -4.92 10.07 -14.64
CA GLY A 390 -5.34 11.23 -15.45
C GLY A 390 -5.63 12.58 -14.79
N ARG A 391 -4.65 13.49 -14.87
CA ARG A 391 -4.84 14.85 -15.43
C ARG A 391 -3.53 15.49 -15.82
#